data_AF-R0K969-F1
#
_entry.id   AF-R0K969-F1
#
_cell.length_a   1.000
_cell.length_b   1.000
_cell.length_c   1.000
_cell.angle_alpha   90.00
_cell.angle_beta   90.00
_cell.angle_gamma   90.00
#
_symmetry.space_group_name_H-M   'P 1'
#
loop_
_entity.id
_entity.type
_entity.pdbx_description
1 polymer ?
#
loop_
_entity_poly.entity_id
_entity_poly.type
_entity_poly.pdbx_seq_one_letter_code
_entity_poly.pdbx_strand_id
1 'polypeptide(L)'
;MHQQGSHIGKVILNFRNHDFCEVQNGQVQLVIISRRSASDGSASFPLVGGLGGLGRSIAVYMTDRGAQHLTFLSRNARTTDQDQLFVKKLQSMGCEVHLVRGSVTEAVDVRRAVAALLRPLKGIIQMIMVLHEQSWQKMTIDEWNGTVAPKVAGTWHLHNETQSFDIDFFIWFSSLSGTVGQPGQANYASANTVLDGFVKFRQAKGCHY
;
A
#
# COMPACT_ATOMS: atom_id res chain seq x y z
N MET A 1 -16.62 22.90 34.89
CA MET A 1 -17.41 21.71 34.51
C MET A 1 -16.86 20.53 35.29
N HIS A 2 -17.68 19.99 36.20
CA HIS A 2 -17.40 18.77 36.96
C HIS A 2 -17.39 17.55 36.03
N GLN A 3 -16.38 16.68 36.15
CA GLN A 3 -16.50 15.29 35.76
C GLN A 3 -16.45 14.46 37.06
N GLN A 4 -17.54 13.76 37.34
CA GLN A 4 -17.78 13.03 38.57
C GLN A 4 -16.82 11.85 38.73
N GLY A 5 -16.13 11.79 39.87
CA GLY A 5 -15.38 10.63 40.30
C GLY A 5 -16.30 9.50 40.75
N SER A 6 -16.04 8.29 40.27
CA SER A 6 -16.67 7.07 40.81
C SER A 6 -15.69 5.91 40.95
N HIS A 7 -14.49 6.17 41.48
CA HIS A 7 -13.64 5.10 41.99
C HIS A 7 -13.17 5.45 43.42
N ILE A 8 -13.83 4.88 44.41
CA ILE A 8 -13.33 4.78 45.79
C ILE A 8 -12.58 3.44 45.87
N GLY A 9 -11.25 3.50 45.92
CA GLY A 9 -10.37 2.33 46.02
C GLY A 9 -9.16 2.44 45.08
N LYS A 10 -7.98 2.05 45.58
CA LYS A 10 -6.68 2.16 44.91
C LYS A 10 -6.71 1.49 43.52
N VAL A 11 -6.46 2.26 42.45
CA VAL A 11 -6.30 1.71 41.09
C VAL A 11 -4.88 1.14 40.98
N ILE A 12 -4.79 -0.19 40.99
CA ILE A 12 -3.53 -0.93 40.78
C ILE A 12 -3.60 -1.62 39.43
N LEU A 13 -2.74 -1.23 38.49
CA LEU A 13 -2.54 -1.95 37.23
C LEU A 13 -1.43 -2.98 37.45
N ASN A 14 -1.84 -4.24 37.68
CA ASN A 14 -0.91 -5.35 37.83
C ASN A 14 -0.75 -6.07 36.48
N PHE A 15 0.44 -5.99 35.90
CA PHE A 15 0.79 -6.73 34.68
C PHE A 15 1.62 -7.96 35.05
N ARG A 16 0.92 -9.04 35.41
CA ARG A 16 1.28 -10.47 35.30
C ARG A 16 0.61 -11.27 36.42
N ASN A 17 0.12 -12.46 36.09
CA ASN A 17 0.21 -13.58 37.02
C ASN A 17 0.22 -14.94 36.31
N HIS A 18 1.00 -15.83 36.92
CA HIS A 18 1.27 -17.21 36.56
C HIS A 18 0.05 -18.15 36.73
N ASP A 19 0.02 -19.14 35.83
CA ASP A 19 -0.33 -20.57 35.92
C ASP A 19 -1.47 -21.04 36.84
N PHE A 20 -2.49 -21.67 36.23
CA PHE A 20 -3.01 -23.00 36.63
C PHE A 20 -3.65 -23.76 35.45
N CYS A 21 -3.24 -25.04 35.36
CA CYS A 21 -3.82 -26.28 34.80
C CYS A 21 -4.58 -26.33 33.46
N GLU A 22 -4.11 -27.27 32.62
CA GLU A 22 -4.53 -27.60 31.26
C GLU A 22 -6.03 -27.91 31.08
N VAL A 23 -6.61 -27.21 30.11
CA VAL A 23 -7.49 -27.81 29.12
C VAL A 23 -6.82 -27.55 27.77
N GLN A 24 -6.42 -28.59 27.04
CA GLN A 24 -5.93 -28.47 25.67
C GLN A 24 -7.07 -28.08 24.72
N ASN A 25 -7.53 -26.84 24.82
CA ASN A 25 -8.12 -26.14 23.69
C ASN A 25 -6.97 -25.39 23.03
N GLY A 26 -6.65 -25.77 21.79
CA GLY A 26 -5.54 -25.22 21.03
C GLY A 26 -5.47 -23.71 21.24
N GLN A 27 -4.36 -23.27 21.83
CA GLN A 27 -4.09 -21.85 21.98
C GLN A 27 -4.17 -21.26 20.57
N VAL A 28 -5.24 -20.51 20.31
CA VAL A 28 -5.15 -19.44 19.32
C VAL A 28 -4.08 -18.54 19.90
N GLN A 29 -2.84 -18.72 19.45
CA GLN A 29 -1.90 -17.63 19.47
C GLN A 29 -2.63 -16.54 18.71
N LEU A 30 -3.17 -15.58 19.48
CA LEU A 30 -3.21 -14.21 19.01
C LEU A 30 -1.76 -13.91 18.65
N VAL A 31 -1.43 -14.18 17.40
CA VAL A 31 -0.42 -13.45 16.69
C VAL A 31 -0.97 -12.04 16.71
N ILE A 32 -0.71 -11.32 17.81
CA ILE A 32 -0.51 -9.90 17.75
C ILE A 32 0.56 -9.83 16.68
N ILE A 33 0.16 -9.53 15.44
CA ILE A 33 1.10 -9.19 14.39
C ILE A 33 1.84 -8.05 15.03
N SER A 34 3.03 -8.38 15.53
CA SER A 34 3.86 -7.45 16.25
C SER A 34 3.91 -6.26 15.33
N ARG A 35 3.49 -5.11 15.86
CA ARG A 35 3.75 -3.82 15.26
C ARG A 35 5.27 -3.71 15.19
N ARG A 36 5.91 -4.37 14.23
CA ARG A 36 7.09 -3.82 13.57
C ARG A 36 6.53 -2.61 12.85
N SER A 37 6.32 -1.57 13.64
CA SER A 37 6.16 -0.23 13.11
C SER A 37 7.33 -0.03 12.16
N ALA A 38 7.08 0.70 11.09
CA ALA A 38 8.10 1.28 10.23
C ALA A 38 9.13 2.18 10.99
N SER A 39 9.25 2.03 12.31
CA SER A 39 9.82 2.95 13.28
C SER A 39 11.33 2.87 13.45
N ASP A 40 12.05 2.03 12.71
CA ASP A 40 13.51 2.15 12.75
C ASP A 40 14.02 3.32 11.91
N GLY A 41 13.14 4.05 11.21
CA GLY A 41 13.52 5.16 10.32
C GLY A 41 14.39 4.72 9.14
N SER A 42 14.61 3.41 8.99
CA SER A 42 15.50 2.82 8.00
C SER A 42 14.72 2.22 6.83
N ALA A 43 13.40 2.23 6.88
CA ALA A 43 12.53 1.66 5.85
C ALA A 43 12.08 2.69 4.80
N SER A 44 12.11 2.31 3.52
CA SER A 44 11.47 3.03 2.42
C SER A 44 10.20 2.36 1.95
N PHE A 45 9.20 3.18 1.60
CA PHE A 45 7.93 2.73 1.04
C PHE A 45 7.64 3.39 -0.31
N PRO A 46 7.75 2.66 -1.43
CA PRO A 46 7.28 3.09 -2.73
C PRO A 46 5.75 3.10 -2.81
N LEU A 47 5.19 4.26 -3.15
CA LEU A 47 3.77 4.52 -3.34
C LEU A 47 3.50 4.78 -4.82
N VAL A 48 2.92 3.80 -5.50
CA VAL A 48 2.59 3.91 -6.92
C VAL A 48 1.15 4.41 -7.05
N GLY A 49 0.95 5.53 -7.74
CA GLY A 49 -0.35 6.22 -7.75
C GLY A 49 -0.65 6.98 -6.45
N GLY A 50 0.36 7.22 -5.61
CA GLY A 50 0.20 7.83 -4.28
C GLY A 50 -0.14 9.33 -4.26
N LEU A 51 -0.10 10.01 -5.41
CA LEU A 51 -0.39 11.46 -5.49
C LEU A 51 -1.88 11.77 -5.72
N GLY A 52 -2.73 10.77 -5.95
CA GLY A 52 -4.19 10.93 -6.00
C GLY A 52 -4.83 11.03 -4.61
N GLY A 53 -6.14 11.32 -4.54
CA GLY A 53 -6.84 11.56 -3.27
C GLY A 53 -6.65 10.47 -2.21
N LEU A 54 -6.91 9.20 -2.58
CA LEU A 54 -6.71 8.05 -1.69
C LEU A 54 -5.24 7.87 -1.31
N GLY A 55 -4.34 7.99 -2.28
CA GLY A 55 -2.91 7.87 -2.07
C GLY A 55 -2.35 8.90 -1.09
N ARG A 56 -2.82 10.15 -1.18
CA ARG A 56 -2.43 11.23 -0.27
C ARG A 56 -2.88 10.94 1.17
N SER A 57 -4.08 10.41 1.35
CA SER A 57 -4.59 10.01 2.67
C SER A 57 -3.79 8.85 3.27
N ILE A 58 -3.45 7.84 2.46
CA ILE A 58 -2.60 6.72 2.91
C ILE A 58 -1.20 7.19 3.27
N ALA A 59 -0.58 8.06 2.48
CA ALA A 59 0.74 8.62 2.79
C ALA A 59 0.74 9.41 4.10
N VAL A 60 -0.27 10.27 4.34
CA VAL A 60 -0.41 10.99 5.62
C VAL A 60 -0.55 10.01 6.77
N TYR A 61 -1.40 8.98 6.63
CA TYR A 61 -1.57 7.94 7.63
C TYR A 61 -0.26 7.18 7.91
N MET A 62 0.48 6.78 6.87
CA MET A 62 1.77 6.10 7.03
C MET A 62 2.77 6.97 7.78
N THR A 63 2.87 8.25 7.43
CA THR A 63 3.77 9.18 8.13
C THR A 63 3.36 9.38 9.58
N ASP A 64 2.06 9.54 9.87
CA ASP A 64 1.53 9.59 11.25
C ASP A 64 1.85 8.31 12.04
N ARG A 65 1.93 7.16 11.37
CA ARG A 65 2.35 5.87 11.94
C ARG A 65 3.87 5.66 11.98
N GLY A 66 4.66 6.67 11.64
CA GLY A 66 6.12 6.68 11.76
C GLY A 66 6.89 6.34 10.49
N ALA A 67 6.24 6.28 9.31
CA ALA A 67 6.98 6.15 8.06
C ALA A 67 7.77 7.43 7.76
N GLN A 68 9.09 7.30 7.68
CA GLN A 68 10.01 8.43 7.49
C GLN A 68 10.50 8.61 6.06
N HIS A 69 10.39 7.60 5.19
CA HIS A 69 10.85 7.68 3.81
C HIS A 69 9.79 7.17 2.83
N LEU A 70 9.16 8.08 2.09
CA LEU A 70 8.14 7.76 1.09
C LEU A 70 8.64 8.12 -0.32
N THR A 71 8.52 7.17 -1.24
CA THR A 71 8.90 7.37 -2.65
C THR A 71 7.67 7.27 -3.54
N PHE A 72 7.27 8.34 -4.22
CA PHE A 72 6.10 8.35 -5.11
C PHE A 72 6.53 8.14 -6.55
N LEU A 73 6.06 7.06 -7.18
CA LEU A 73 6.18 6.85 -8.63
C LEU A 73 4.89 7.33 -9.31
N SER A 74 5.01 8.37 -10.14
CA SER A 74 3.87 8.95 -10.85
C SER A 74 4.29 9.63 -12.15
N ARG A 75 3.47 9.51 -13.20
CA ARG A 75 3.69 10.15 -14.50
C ARG A 75 3.77 11.68 -14.40
N ASN A 76 3.00 12.23 -13.46
CA ASN A 76 2.79 13.65 -13.24
C ASN A 76 3.52 14.16 -11.98
N ALA A 77 4.51 13.42 -11.47
CA ALA A 77 5.26 13.86 -10.30
C ALA A 77 5.87 15.27 -10.53
N ARG A 78 5.68 16.16 -9.54
CA ARG A 78 6.15 17.58 -9.54
C ARG A 78 5.49 18.49 -10.57
N THR A 79 4.33 18.12 -11.13
CA THR A 79 3.68 18.93 -12.17
C THR A 79 2.68 19.96 -11.65
N THR A 80 2.30 19.89 -10.37
CA THR A 80 1.27 20.78 -9.78
C THR A 80 1.71 21.41 -8.47
N ASP A 81 1.22 22.61 -8.18
CA ASP A 81 1.41 23.27 -6.88
C ASP A 81 0.86 22.44 -5.73
N GLN A 82 -0.22 21.69 -5.98
CA GLN A 82 -0.81 20.78 -5.01
C GLN A 82 0.16 19.65 -4.62
N ASP A 83 0.91 19.10 -5.57
CA ASP A 83 1.92 18.07 -5.26
C ASP A 83 3.03 18.64 -4.39
N GLN A 84 3.46 19.89 -4.66
CA GLN A 84 4.47 20.56 -3.86
C GLN A 84 3.98 20.85 -2.44
N LEU A 85 2.74 21.34 -2.29
CA LEU A 85 2.11 21.55 -0.98
C LEU A 85 1.97 20.23 -0.21
N PHE A 86 1.60 19.16 -0.91
CA PHE A 86 1.48 17.84 -0.31
C PHE A 86 2.83 17.29 0.17
N VAL A 87 3.89 17.45 -0.62
CA VAL A 87 5.26 17.11 -0.21
C VAL A 87 5.68 17.89 1.03
N LYS A 88 5.47 19.22 1.03
CA LYS A 88 5.79 20.08 2.20
C LYS A 88 5.02 19.64 3.45
N LYS A 89 3.76 19.24 3.30
CA LYS A 89 2.96 18.68 4.41
C LYS A 89 3.63 17.44 4.99
N LEU A 90 3.97 16.44 4.19
CA LEU A 90 4.64 15.22 4.67
C LEU A 90 6.01 15.52 5.31
N GLN A 91 6.78 16.44 4.72
CA GLN A 91 8.06 16.88 5.28
C GLN A 91 7.89 17.55 6.65
N SER A 92 6.84 18.36 6.84
CA SER A 92 6.52 18.96 8.15
C SER A 92 6.15 17.92 9.22
N MET A 93 5.74 16.72 8.80
CA MET A 93 5.47 15.58 9.67
C MET A 93 6.71 14.70 9.93
N GLY A 94 7.89 15.11 9.47
CA GLY A 94 9.14 14.36 9.66
C GLY A 94 9.41 13.28 8.61
N CYS A 95 8.71 13.31 7.47
CA CYS A 95 8.93 12.37 6.38
C CYS A 95 9.78 12.97 5.25
N GLU A 96 10.87 12.29 4.90
CA GLU A 96 11.56 12.51 3.64
C GLU A 96 10.72 11.96 2.49
N VAL A 97 10.53 12.79 1.46
CA VAL A 97 9.69 12.45 0.31
C VAL A 97 10.50 12.53 -0.97
N HIS A 98 10.56 11.42 -1.69
CA HIS A 98 11.14 11.33 -3.02
C HIS A 98 10.04 11.24 -4.06
N LEU A 99 10.13 12.07 -5.09
CA LEU A 99 9.21 12.04 -6.21
C LEU A 99 9.96 11.53 -7.44
N VAL A 100 9.55 10.38 -7.95
CA VAL A 100 10.09 9.77 -9.16
C VAL A 100 9.06 9.94 -10.27
N ARG A 101 9.38 10.80 -11.24
CA ARG A 101 8.56 10.91 -12.45
C ARG A 101 8.72 9.65 -13.29
N GLY A 102 7.64 8.98 -13.66
CA GLY A 102 7.67 7.77 -14.48
C GLY A 102 6.35 7.01 -14.46
N SER A 103 6.21 6.02 -15.33
CA SER A 103 5.05 5.12 -15.36
C SER A 103 5.42 3.73 -14.86
N VAL A 104 4.56 3.14 -14.03
CA VAL A 104 4.74 1.73 -13.62
C VAL A 104 4.63 0.76 -14.80
N THR A 105 4.00 1.19 -15.90
CA THR A 105 3.90 0.40 -17.13
C THR A 105 5.23 0.27 -17.86
N GLU A 106 6.24 1.09 -17.50
CA GLU A 106 7.56 1.01 -18.08
C GLU A 106 8.53 0.36 -17.09
N ALA A 107 9.07 -0.81 -17.44
CA ALA A 107 10.00 -1.53 -16.56
C ALA A 107 11.22 -0.68 -16.18
N VAL A 108 11.70 0.16 -17.10
CA VAL A 108 12.84 1.07 -16.88
C VAL A 108 12.55 2.11 -15.80
N ASP A 109 11.31 2.60 -15.72
CA ASP A 109 10.90 3.59 -14.72
C ASP A 109 10.75 2.95 -13.35
N VAL A 110 10.22 1.74 -13.28
CA VAL A 110 10.15 0.96 -12.03
C VAL A 110 11.55 0.68 -11.50
N ARG A 111 12.46 0.20 -12.36
CA ARG A 111 13.86 -0.03 -11.99
C ARG A 111 14.52 1.23 -11.45
N ARG A 112 14.34 2.36 -12.13
CA ARG A 112 14.88 3.65 -11.68
C ARG A 112 14.28 4.09 -10.34
N ALA A 113 12.99 3.86 -10.12
CA ALA A 113 12.34 4.18 -8.85
C ALA A 113 12.89 3.33 -7.69
N VAL A 114 13.10 2.03 -7.93
CA VAL A 114 13.68 1.10 -6.94
C VAL A 114 15.16 1.42 -6.68
N ALA A 115 15.93 1.75 -7.72
CA ALA A 115 17.34 2.14 -7.58
C ALA A 115 17.53 3.48 -6.85
N ALA A 116 16.52 4.35 -6.86
CA ALA A 116 16.56 5.67 -6.20
C ALA A 116 16.21 5.61 -4.70
N LEU A 117 15.88 4.44 -4.15
CA LEU A 117 15.56 4.30 -2.74
C LEU A 117 16.80 4.54 -1.88
N LEU A 118 16.70 5.48 -0.94
CA LEU A 118 17.80 5.84 -0.04
C LEU A 118 17.91 4.91 1.18
N ARG A 119 16.95 3.99 1.32
CA ARG A 119 16.70 3.17 2.50
C ARG A 119 16.21 1.78 2.08
N PRO A 120 16.50 0.72 2.85
CA PRO A 120 15.94 -0.61 2.63
C PRO A 120 14.44 -0.59 2.28
N LEU A 121 14.09 -1.24 1.17
CA LEU A 121 12.71 -1.40 0.74
C LEU A 121 11.97 -2.39 1.66
N LYS A 122 10.98 -1.91 2.40
CA LYS A 122 10.21 -2.75 3.35
C LYS A 122 8.74 -2.92 3.02
N GLY A 123 8.17 -2.09 2.15
CA GLY A 123 6.80 -2.32 1.71
C GLY A 123 6.45 -1.53 0.46
N ILE A 124 5.60 -2.11 -0.39
CA ILE A 124 5.13 -1.46 -1.62
C ILE A 124 3.62 -1.31 -1.57
N ILE A 125 3.14 -0.14 -1.98
CA ILE A 125 1.71 0.14 -2.07
C ILE A 125 1.37 0.65 -3.48
N GLN A 126 0.55 -0.11 -4.20
CA GLN A 126 0.05 0.27 -5.52
C GLN A 126 -1.43 0.66 -5.43
N MET A 127 -1.67 1.95 -5.59
CA MET A 127 -2.98 2.62 -5.49
C MET A 127 -3.43 3.21 -6.83
N ILE A 128 -2.86 2.74 -7.94
CA ILE A 128 -3.22 3.28 -9.26
C ILE A 128 -4.68 2.94 -9.57
N MET A 129 -5.41 3.97 -9.95
CA MET A 129 -6.76 3.88 -10.49
C MET A 129 -6.80 4.71 -11.77
N VAL A 130 -7.00 4.04 -12.89
CA VAL A 130 -7.35 4.66 -14.18
C VAL A 130 -8.69 4.05 -14.56
N LEU A 131 -9.67 4.89 -14.87
CA LEU A 131 -11.02 4.48 -15.22
C LEU A 131 -11.34 4.97 -16.63
N HIS A 132 -11.71 4.03 -17.49
CA HIS A 132 -12.35 4.31 -18.76
C HIS A 132 -13.63 3.49 -18.85
N GLU A 133 -14.74 4.11 -18.46
CA GLU A 133 -16.04 3.45 -18.48
C GLU A 133 -16.61 3.48 -19.90
N GLN A 134 -16.81 2.30 -20.47
CA GLN A 134 -17.34 2.15 -21.80
C GLN A 134 -18.03 0.78 -21.93
N SER A 135 -19.11 0.74 -22.70
CA SER A 135 -19.73 -0.54 -23.08
C SER A 135 -18.71 -1.40 -23.83
N TRP A 136 -18.69 -2.71 -23.57
CA TRP A 136 -17.74 -3.63 -24.21
C TRP A 136 -17.70 -3.48 -25.74
N GLN A 137 -18.86 -3.31 -26.37
CA GLN A 137 -18.99 -3.17 -27.83
C GLN A 137 -18.36 -1.90 -28.41
N LYS A 138 -18.18 -0.85 -27.59
CA LYS A 138 -17.62 0.45 -28.02
C LYS A 138 -16.23 0.71 -27.46
N MET A 139 -15.71 -0.19 -26.63
CA MET A 139 -14.42 -0.01 -25.98
C MET A 139 -13.31 -0.24 -26.99
N THR A 140 -12.48 0.78 -27.18
CA THR A 140 -11.28 0.69 -28.00
C THR A 140 -10.19 -0.08 -27.27
N ILE A 141 -9.23 -0.61 -28.02
CA ILE A 141 -8.07 -1.29 -27.46
C ILE A 141 -7.20 -0.35 -26.61
N ASP A 142 -7.15 0.93 -26.96
CA ASP A 142 -6.37 1.92 -26.23
C ASP A 142 -7.02 2.25 -24.87
N GLU A 143 -8.34 2.37 -24.80
CA GLU A 143 -9.09 2.53 -23.54
C GLU A 143 -8.98 1.30 -22.63
N TRP A 144 -9.00 0.10 -23.23
CA TRP A 144 -8.72 -1.14 -22.53
C TRP A 144 -7.31 -1.13 -21.94
N ASN A 145 -6.29 -0.96 -22.79
CA ASN A 145 -4.88 -1.01 -22.38
C ASN A 145 -4.54 0.09 -21.38
N GLY A 146 -5.09 1.30 -21.55
CA GLY A 146 -4.90 2.42 -20.64
C GLY A 146 -5.40 2.14 -19.23
N THR A 147 -6.45 1.31 -19.09
CA THR A 147 -7.03 0.90 -17.80
C THR A 147 -6.33 -0.33 -17.23
N VAL A 148 -6.02 -1.32 -18.07
CA VAL A 148 -5.51 -2.63 -17.63
C VAL A 148 -4.01 -2.58 -17.35
N ALA A 149 -3.20 -2.00 -18.24
CA ALA A 149 -1.75 -2.07 -18.15
C ALA A 149 -1.17 -1.55 -16.82
N PRO A 150 -1.65 -0.43 -16.23
CA PRO A 150 -1.11 0.08 -14.97
C PRO A 150 -1.27 -0.88 -13.79
N LYS A 151 -2.30 -1.74 -13.80
CA LYS A 151 -2.50 -2.79 -12.79
C LYS A 151 -1.76 -4.06 -13.18
N VAL A 152 -1.89 -4.53 -14.41
CA VAL A 152 -1.33 -5.82 -14.81
C VAL A 152 0.18 -5.75 -15.03
N ALA A 153 0.62 -5.02 -16.06
CA ALA A 153 2.05 -4.85 -16.35
C ALA A 153 2.77 -4.15 -15.19
N GLY A 154 2.13 -3.15 -14.59
CA GLY A 154 2.69 -2.44 -13.43
C GLY A 154 2.99 -3.34 -12.23
N THR A 155 2.04 -4.21 -11.87
CA THR A 155 2.25 -5.18 -10.77
C THR A 155 3.33 -6.20 -11.12
N TRP A 156 3.39 -6.64 -12.38
CA TRP A 156 4.44 -7.55 -12.85
C TRP A 156 5.84 -6.93 -12.77
N HIS A 157 6.00 -5.68 -13.23
CA HIS A 157 7.27 -4.97 -13.15
C HIS A 157 7.72 -4.76 -11.71
N LEU A 158 6.81 -4.33 -10.82
CA LEU A 158 7.10 -4.20 -9.39
C LEU A 158 7.55 -5.53 -8.81
N HIS A 159 6.85 -6.63 -9.12
CA HIS A 159 7.24 -7.96 -8.64
C HIS A 159 8.65 -8.34 -9.07
N ASN A 160 8.96 -8.25 -10.36
CA ASN A 160 10.25 -8.68 -10.90
C ASN A 160 11.41 -7.85 -10.36
N GLU A 161 11.27 -6.52 -10.30
CA GLU A 161 12.32 -5.63 -9.82
C GLU A 161 12.56 -5.74 -8.30
N THR A 162 11.69 -6.47 -7.58
CA THR A 162 11.75 -6.55 -6.12
C THR A 162 11.85 -7.97 -5.55
N GLN A 163 12.10 -8.98 -6.40
CA GLN A 163 12.20 -10.38 -5.96
C GLN A 163 13.35 -10.66 -4.98
N SER A 164 14.45 -9.91 -5.07
CA SER A 164 15.63 -10.08 -4.24
C SER A 164 15.58 -9.30 -2.91
N PHE A 165 14.50 -8.55 -2.65
CA PHE A 165 14.38 -7.69 -1.48
C PHE A 165 13.62 -8.40 -0.35
N ASP A 166 14.08 -8.18 0.88
CA ASP A 166 13.40 -8.62 2.10
C ASP A 166 12.29 -7.62 2.47
N ILE A 167 11.13 -7.79 1.83
CA ILE A 167 9.99 -6.88 1.91
C ILE A 167 8.95 -7.41 2.89
N ASP A 168 8.43 -6.58 3.79
CA ASP A 168 7.46 -6.96 4.82
C ASP A 168 6.00 -6.93 4.34
N PHE A 169 5.68 -6.26 3.21
CA PHE A 169 4.32 -6.28 2.62
C PHE A 169 4.26 -5.79 1.18
N PHE A 170 3.27 -6.32 0.45
CA PHE A 170 2.79 -5.77 -0.83
C PHE A 170 1.29 -5.51 -0.74
N ILE A 171 0.88 -4.26 -0.94
CA ILE A 171 -0.54 -3.88 -0.92
C ILE A 171 -0.95 -3.42 -2.32
N TRP A 172 -1.86 -4.17 -2.95
CA TRP A 172 -2.51 -3.78 -4.20
C TRP A 172 -3.96 -3.38 -3.93
N PHE A 173 -4.31 -2.17 -4.34
CA PHE A 173 -5.69 -1.71 -4.22
C PHE A 173 -6.50 -2.30 -5.37
N SER A 174 -7.34 -3.29 -5.05
CA SER A 174 -8.32 -3.92 -5.95
C SER A 174 -9.70 -3.23 -5.84
N SER A 175 -10.73 -3.82 -6.44
CA SER A 175 -12.11 -3.34 -6.37
C SER A 175 -13.10 -4.51 -6.46
N LEU A 176 -14.25 -4.37 -5.78
CA LEU A 176 -15.33 -5.36 -5.83
C LEU A 176 -15.85 -5.61 -7.27
N SER A 177 -15.67 -4.64 -8.17
CA SER A 177 -15.97 -4.79 -9.60
C SER A 177 -15.26 -5.99 -10.24
N GLY A 178 -14.08 -6.40 -9.74
CA GLY A 178 -13.38 -7.62 -10.20
C GLY A 178 -14.05 -8.93 -9.78
N THR A 179 -14.97 -8.89 -8.81
CA THR A 179 -15.70 -10.07 -8.31
C THR A 179 -17.14 -10.10 -8.81
N VAL A 180 -17.87 -8.99 -8.68
CA VAL A 180 -19.31 -8.95 -9.01
C VAL A 180 -19.61 -8.32 -10.38
N GLY A 181 -18.59 -7.74 -11.02
CA GLY A 181 -18.76 -6.98 -12.26
C GLY A 181 -19.43 -5.63 -12.03
N GLN A 182 -19.29 -4.74 -13.01
CA GLN A 182 -20.05 -3.50 -13.07
C GLN A 182 -20.25 -3.15 -14.56
N PRO A 183 -21.49 -2.87 -15.02
CA PRO A 183 -21.72 -2.46 -16.40
C PRO A 183 -20.83 -1.27 -16.80
N GLY A 184 -20.20 -1.36 -17.97
CA GLY A 184 -19.27 -0.33 -18.44
C GLY A 184 -17.83 -0.44 -17.91
N GLN A 185 -17.53 -1.38 -17.02
CA GLN A 185 -16.22 -1.50 -16.38
C GLN A 185 -15.51 -2.82 -16.73
N ALA A 186 -15.71 -3.37 -17.93
CA ALA A 186 -15.12 -4.67 -18.32
C ALA A 186 -13.58 -4.68 -18.20
N ASN A 187 -12.91 -3.61 -18.66
CA ASN A 187 -11.48 -3.40 -18.50
C ASN A 187 -11.05 -3.33 -17.02
N TYR A 188 -11.73 -2.52 -16.22
CA TYR A 188 -11.40 -2.29 -14.82
C TYR A 188 -11.64 -3.54 -13.97
N ALA A 189 -12.76 -4.23 -14.15
CA ALA A 189 -13.07 -5.50 -13.51
C ALA A 189 -11.97 -6.52 -13.81
N SER A 190 -11.62 -6.71 -15.10
CA SER A 190 -10.58 -7.65 -15.54
C SER A 190 -9.22 -7.33 -14.90
N ALA A 191 -8.83 -6.05 -14.85
CA ALA A 191 -7.59 -5.62 -14.22
C ALA A 191 -7.55 -5.95 -12.71
N ASN A 192 -8.66 -5.80 -12.01
CA ASN A 192 -8.76 -6.13 -10.58
C ASN A 192 -8.77 -7.64 -10.34
N THR A 193 -9.47 -8.43 -11.16
CA THR A 193 -9.43 -9.90 -11.09
C THR A 193 -8.00 -10.43 -11.27
N VAL A 194 -7.21 -9.82 -12.16
CA VAL A 194 -5.78 -10.17 -12.31
C VAL A 194 -5.00 -9.90 -11.01
N LEU A 195 -5.23 -8.78 -10.34
CA LEU A 195 -4.57 -8.50 -9.04
C LEU A 195 -4.94 -9.53 -7.99
N ASP A 196 -6.22 -9.92 -7.90
CA ASP A 196 -6.69 -10.92 -6.95
C ASP A 196 -6.04 -12.29 -7.22
N GLY A 197 -5.89 -12.68 -8.49
CA GLY A 197 -5.14 -13.87 -8.90
C GLY A 197 -3.64 -13.75 -8.63
N PHE A 198 -3.08 -12.55 -8.79
CA PHE A 198 -1.65 -12.29 -8.60
C PHE A 198 -1.22 -12.43 -7.14
N VAL A 199 -2.07 -12.03 -6.19
CA VAL A 199 -1.86 -12.28 -4.76
C VAL A 199 -1.69 -13.78 -4.51
N LYS A 200 -2.59 -14.60 -5.04
CA LYS A 200 -2.53 -16.07 -4.90
C LYS A 200 -1.26 -16.65 -5.53
N PHE A 201 -0.88 -16.15 -6.71
CA PHE A 201 0.36 -16.53 -7.38
C PHE A 201 1.59 -16.25 -6.51
N ARG A 202 1.67 -15.07 -5.88
CA ARG A 202 2.80 -14.71 -5.02
C ARG A 202 2.83 -15.52 -3.73
N GLN A 203 1.68 -15.76 -3.11
CA GLN A 203 1.58 -16.65 -1.96
C GLN A 203 2.07 -18.06 -2.31
N ALA A 204 1.68 -18.61 -3.47
CA ALA A 204 2.15 -19.92 -3.92
C ALA A 204 3.66 -19.99 -4.17
N LYS A 205 4.32 -18.85 -4.44
CA LYS A 205 5.78 -18.75 -4.55
C LYS A 205 6.50 -18.59 -3.20
N GLY A 206 5.77 -18.63 -2.08
CA GLY A 206 6.35 -18.37 -0.76
C GLY A 206 6.64 -16.89 -0.50
N CYS A 207 6.21 -15.98 -1.40
CA CYS A 207 6.25 -14.55 -1.16
C CYS A 207 5.07 -14.17 -0.24
N HIS A 208 5.12 -14.62 1.01
CA HIS A 208 4.12 -14.33 2.04
C HIS A 208 4.50 -13.12 2.84
N TYR A 209 3.68 -12.07 2.79
CA TYR A 209 3.67 -11.04 3.81
C TYR A 209 2.29 -10.38 3.88
#